data_AF-A0AAX3RVR5-F1
#
_entry.id   AF-A0AAX3RVR5-F1
#
_cell.length_a   1.000
_cell.length_b   1.000
_cell.length_c   1.000
_cell.angle_alpha   90.00
_cell.angle_beta   90.00
_cell.angle_gamma   90.00
#
_symmetry.space_group_name_H-M   'P 1'
#
loop_
_entity.id
_entity.type
_entity.pdbx_description
1 polymer ?
#
loop_
_entity_poly.entity_id
_entity_poly.type
_entity_poly.pdbx_seq_one_letter_code
_entity_poly.pdbx_strand_id
1 'polypeptide(L)'
;MNRKISNLLNSTFVKGLLGSTILILAGCSSSDSMNTVQVDRSASQYAQQVVNLGPKAQEACVSAGGLPSLNLELDGAQTAVCQFANGKRCAADVILTGSCI
;
A
#
# COMPACT_ATOMS: atom_id res chain seq x y z
N MET A 1 56.54 -14.86 -13.26
CA MET A 1 56.38 -15.82 -12.14
C MET A 1 54.91 -15.84 -11.67
N ASN A 2 53.96 -16.16 -12.56
CA ASN A 2 52.56 -15.70 -12.41
C ASN A 2 51.51 -16.84 -12.48
N ARG A 3 51.92 -18.11 -12.39
CA ARG A 3 51.03 -19.26 -12.68
C ARG A 3 50.68 -20.13 -11.46
N LYS A 4 51.28 -19.88 -10.28
CA LYS A 4 51.04 -20.66 -9.05
C LYS A 4 50.06 -20.04 -8.06
N ILE A 5 49.76 -18.74 -8.16
CA ILE A 5 48.92 -18.02 -7.19
C ILE A 5 47.42 -18.22 -7.49
N SER A 6 47.07 -18.52 -8.75
CA SER A 6 45.69 -18.70 -9.20
C SER A 6 45.00 -19.97 -8.66
N ASN A 7 45.77 -21.01 -8.32
CA ASN A 7 45.23 -22.31 -7.90
C ASN A 7 45.08 -22.46 -6.37
N LEU A 8 45.55 -21.49 -5.59
CA LEU A 8 45.32 -21.44 -4.13
C LEU A 8 44.09 -20.58 -3.76
N LEU A 9 43.62 -19.72 -4.67
CA LEU A 9 42.40 -18.92 -4.46
C LEU A 9 41.12 -19.75 -4.69
N ASN A 10 41.13 -20.72 -5.61
CA ASN A 10 39.92 -21.47 -5.96
C ASN A 10 39.56 -22.62 -5.00
N SER A 11 40.48 -23.09 -4.14
CA SER A 11 40.21 -24.19 -3.20
C SER A 11 39.75 -23.74 -1.81
N THR A 12 39.94 -22.46 -1.47
CA THR A 12 39.57 -21.91 -0.14
C THR A 12 38.24 -21.17 -0.17
N PHE A 13 37.80 -20.69 -1.34
CA PHE A 13 36.57 -19.91 -1.49
C PHE A 13 35.28 -20.75 -1.46
N VAL A 14 35.36 -22.05 -1.80
CA VAL A 14 34.18 -22.93 -1.83
C VAL A 14 33.83 -23.51 -0.44
N LYS A 15 34.77 -23.52 0.51
CA LYS A 15 34.54 -24.00 1.89
C LYS A 15 34.24 -22.89 2.90
N GLY A 16 34.21 -21.63 2.47
CA GLY A 16 33.98 -20.46 3.32
C GLY A 16 32.59 -19.82 3.20
N LEU A 17 31.64 -20.44 2.48
CA LEU A 17 30.30 -19.88 2.24
C LEU A 17 29.16 -20.72 2.87
N LEU A 18 29.46 -21.48 3.92
CA LEU A 18 28.48 -22.25 4.69
C LEU A 18 28.81 -22.11 6.18
N GLY A 19 28.48 -20.98 6.79
CA GLY A 19 28.63 -20.85 8.24
C GLY A 19 28.80 -19.45 8.77
N SER A 20 27.91 -18.52 8.44
CA SER A 20 27.78 -17.27 9.21
C SER A 20 26.40 -16.65 9.07
N THR A 21 25.35 -17.43 9.30
CA THR A 21 24.03 -16.90 9.68
C THR A 21 23.90 -17.00 11.20
N ILE A 22 24.61 -16.14 11.92
CA ILE A 22 24.30 -15.89 13.33
C ILE A 22 23.50 -14.59 13.36
N LEU A 23 22.22 -14.78 13.64
CA LEU A 23 21.18 -13.79 13.83
C LEU A 23 21.63 -12.78 14.89
N ILE A 24 21.69 -11.50 14.52
CA ILE A 24 21.67 -10.41 15.50
C ILE A 24 20.45 -9.55 15.18
N LEU A 25 19.28 -9.99 15.64
CA LEU A 25 18.12 -9.12 15.86
C LEU A 25 18.20 -8.58 17.29
N ALA A 26 19.04 -7.58 17.51
CA ALA A 26 18.91 -6.71 18.67
C ALA A 26 18.06 -5.50 18.26
N GLY A 27 16.76 -5.73 18.06
CA GLY A 27 15.77 -4.67 17.94
C GLY A 27 15.41 -4.17 19.34
N CYS A 28 16.08 -3.11 19.77
CA CYS A 28 15.77 -2.39 20.99
C CYS A 28 14.40 -1.72 20.84
N SER A 29 13.34 -2.36 21.32
CA SER A 29 12.04 -1.71 21.48
C SER A 29 12.11 -0.87 22.75
N SER A 30 12.60 0.36 22.66
CA SER A 30 12.32 1.37 23.68
C SER A 30 10.82 1.62 23.63
N SER A 31 10.08 1.10 24.61
CA SER A 31 8.70 1.49 24.85
C SER A 31 8.71 2.92 25.37
N ASP A 32 8.88 3.87 24.46
CA ASP A 32 8.36 5.21 24.64
C ASP A 32 6.85 5.06 24.72
N SER A 33 6.26 5.60 25.78
CA SER A 33 4.83 5.60 26.05
C SER A 33 4.08 6.20 24.85
N MET A 34 3.75 5.33 23.89
CA MET A 34 2.86 5.66 22.80
C MET A 34 1.53 5.95 23.45
N ASN A 35 1.19 7.24 23.52
CA ASN A 35 -0.21 7.68 23.62
C ASN A 35 -0.98 6.79 22.64
N THR A 36 -1.77 5.88 23.19
CA THR A 36 -2.73 5.09 22.43
C THR A 36 -3.78 6.08 21.95
N VAL A 37 -3.45 6.83 20.89
CA VAL A 37 -4.46 7.39 20.01
C VAL A 37 -5.18 6.16 19.49
N GLN A 38 -6.35 5.93 20.08
CA GLN A 38 -7.25 4.84 19.75
C GLN A 38 -7.56 4.92 18.26
N VAL A 39 -6.81 4.18 17.44
CA VAL A 39 -7.14 3.90 16.03
C VAL A 39 -8.25 2.84 16.02
N ASP A 40 -9.36 3.14 16.69
CA ASP A 40 -10.53 2.28 16.81
C ASP A 40 -11.78 2.95 16.22
N ARG A 41 -11.58 3.97 15.36
CA ARG A 41 -12.68 4.71 14.71
C ARG A 41 -12.55 4.87 13.19
N SER A 42 -11.51 4.34 12.56
CA SER A 42 -11.20 4.68 11.15
C SER A 42 -11.82 3.75 10.11
N ALA A 43 -12.25 2.54 10.46
CA ALA A 43 -12.86 1.61 9.49
C ALA A 43 -14.40 1.75 9.38
N SER A 44 -15.08 2.16 10.46
CA SER A 44 -16.55 2.24 10.51
C SER A 44 -17.11 3.58 10.10
N GLN A 45 -16.37 4.69 10.29
CA GLN A 45 -16.80 6.02 9.82
C GLN A 45 -16.77 6.15 8.29
N TYR A 46 -15.95 5.34 7.62
CA TYR A 46 -15.89 5.26 6.16
C TYR A 46 -17.20 4.74 5.53
N ALA A 47 -17.98 3.94 6.29
CA ALA A 47 -19.18 3.27 5.78
C ALA A 47 -20.41 4.19 5.65
N GLN A 48 -20.38 5.41 6.19
CA GLN A 48 -21.56 6.30 6.21
C GLN A 48 -21.27 7.74 5.82
N GLN A 49 -20.05 8.06 5.37
CA GLN A 49 -19.79 9.40 4.87
C GLN A 49 -20.55 9.56 3.55
N VAL A 50 -21.58 10.41 3.55
CA VAL A 50 -22.31 10.80 2.33
C VAL A 50 -21.33 11.56 1.45
N VAL A 51 -20.62 10.85 0.60
CA VAL A 51 -19.64 11.44 -0.31
C VAL A 51 -20.41 12.07 -1.46
N ASN A 52 -20.26 13.38 -1.59
CA ASN A 52 -20.87 14.14 -2.68
C ASN A 52 -19.87 14.23 -3.83
N LEU A 53 -20.13 13.52 -4.93
CA LEU A 53 -19.31 13.59 -6.16
C LEU A 53 -19.74 14.74 -7.08
N GLY A 54 -20.75 15.52 -6.67
CA GLY A 54 -21.50 16.43 -7.53
C GLY A 54 -22.64 15.71 -8.26
N PRO A 55 -23.74 16.40 -8.59
CA PRO A 55 -24.99 15.78 -9.02
C PRO A 55 -24.84 14.87 -10.24
N LYS A 56 -24.11 15.31 -11.28
CA LYS A 56 -23.93 14.53 -12.51
C LYS A 56 -23.07 13.27 -12.31
N ALA A 57 -21.98 13.38 -11.56
CA ALA A 57 -21.07 12.25 -11.34
C ALA A 57 -21.67 11.25 -10.35
N GLN A 58 -22.45 11.72 -9.37
CA GLN A 58 -23.22 10.89 -8.46
C GLN A 58 -24.22 10.01 -9.22
N GLU A 59 -25.02 10.62 -10.10
CA GLU A 59 -26.00 9.90 -10.92
C GLU A 59 -25.32 8.90 -11.85
N ALA A 60 -24.22 9.28 -12.51
CA ALA A 60 -23.48 8.39 -13.39
C ALA A 60 -22.84 7.20 -12.62
N CYS A 61 -22.26 7.46 -11.45
CA CYS A 61 -21.68 6.43 -10.59
C CYS A 61 -22.71 5.38 -10.16
N VAL A 62 -23.87 5.83 -9.65
CA VAL A 62 -24.95 4.94 -9.21
C VAL A 62 -25.56 4.21 -10.40
N SER A 63 -25.74 4.90 -11.54
CA SER A 63 -26.29 4.29 -12.77
C SER A 63 -25.36 3.23 -13.37
N ALA A 64 -24.05 3.37 -13.18
CA ALA A 64 -23.06 2.35 -13.55
C ALA A 64 -22.94 1.20 -12.52
N GLY A 65 -23.73 1.22 -11.44
CA GLY A 65 -23.71 0.20 -10.38
C GLY A 65 -22.57 0.36 -9.37
N GLY A 66 -21.94 1.53 -9.31
CA GLY A 66 -20.97 1.89 -8.30
C GLY A 66 -21.58 2.61 -7.10
N LEU A 67 -20.78 2.78 -6.05
CA LEU A 67 -21.12 3.53 -4.85
C LEU A 67 -20.12 4.67 -4.60
N PRO A 68 -20.60 5.87 -4.22
CA PRO A 68 -19.74 6.99 -3.88
C PRO A 68 -18.95 6.70 -2.60
N SER A 69 -17.65 6.98 -2.61
CA SER A 69 -16.70 6.63 -1.55
C SER A 69 -15.51 7.62 -1.52
N LEU A 70 -14.69 7.61 -0.45
CA LEU A 70 -13.54 8.52 -0.30
C LEU A 70 -12.23 7.76 -0.36
N ASN A 71 -11.46 7.83 -1.44
CA ASN A 71 -10.16 7.18 -1.45
C ASN A 71 -9.16 7.95 -0.57
N LEU A 72 -8.50 7.27 0.37
CA LEU A 72 -7.36 7.82 1.10
C LEU A 72 -6.08 7.53 0.34
N GLU A 73 -5.37 8.59 -0.06
CA GLU A 73 -4.09 8.51 -0.75
C GLU A 73 -2.92 8.34 0.22
N LEU A 74 -1.76 7.96 -0.31
CA LEU A 74 -0.55 7.72 0.50
C LEU A 74 -0.05 8.99 1.20
N ASP A 75 -0.37 10.18 0.66
CA ASP A 75 -0.04 11.45 1.30
C ASP A 75 -1.05 11.86 2.39
N GLY A 76 -2.16 11.11 2.53
CA GLY A 76 -3.23 11.39 3.47
C GLY A 76 -4.37 12.23 2.90
N ALA A 77 -4.29 12.68 1.63
CA ALA A 77 -5.41 13.30 0.95
C ALA A 77 -6.60 12.32 0.82
N GLN A 78 -7.81 12.87 0.90
CA GLN A 78 -9.06 12.13 0.67
C GLN A 78 -9.73 12.64 -0.60
N THR A 79 -9.86 11.77 -1.59
CA THR A 79 -10.49 12.10 -2.87
C THR A 79 -11.82 11.37 -3.04
N ALA A 80 -12.87 12.10 -3.42
CA ALA A 80 -14.16 11.48 -3.75
C ALA A 80 -14.04 10.63 -5.01
N VAL A 81 -14.35 9.34 -4.89
CA VAL A 81 -14.33 8.36 -5.97
C VAL A 81 -15.63 7.58 -6.00
N CYS A 82 -15.91 6.98 -7.14
CA CYS A 82 -16.92 5.95 -7.26
C CYS A 82 -16.24 4.59 -7.15
N GLN A 83 -16.73 3.75 -6.25
CA GLN A 83 -16.24 2.40 -6.02
C GLN A 83 -17.22 1.37 -6.57
N PHE A 84 -16.72 0.46 -7.39
CA PHE A 84 -17.49 -0.65 -7.95
C PHE A 84 -17.32 -1.93 -7.13
N ALA A 85 -18.27 -2.85 -7.27
CA ALA A 85 -18.24 -4.15 -6.59
C ALA A 85 -17.01 -5.01 -6.94
N ASN A 86 -16.40 -4.79 -8.11
CA ASN A 86 -15.16 -5.44 -8.53
C ASN A 86 -13.89 -4.81 -7.89
N GLY A 87 -14.05 -3.81 -7.02
CA GLY A 87 -12.95 -3.11 -6.36
C GLY A 87 -12.34 -1.96 -7.15
N LYS A 88 -12.78 -1.70 -8.40
CA LYS A 88 -12.32 -0.53 -9.17
C LYS A 88 -12.79 0.75 -8.49
N ARG A 89 -11.91 1.76 -8.49
CA ARG A 89 -12.17 3.10 -7.96
C ARG A 89 -11.87 4.12 -9.04
N CYS A 90 -12.82 5.00 -9.30
CA CYS A 90 -12.70 5.99 -10.36
C CYS A 90 -13.05 7.37 -9.85
N ALA A 91 -12.24 8.34 -10.26
CA ALA A 91 -12.49 9.74 -9.95
C ALA A 91 -13.78 10.21 -10.64
N ALA A 92 -14.42 11.22 -10.04
CA ALA A 92 -15.71 11.74 -10.50
C ALA A 92 -15.67 12.25 -11.95
N ASP A 93 -14.56 12.86 -12.37
CA ASP A 93 -14.34 13.37 -13.73
C ASP A 93 -14.24 12.25 -14.78
N VAL A 94 -13.61 11.12 -14.43
CA VAL A 94 -13.40 9.97 -15.33
C VAL A 94 -14.69 9.18 -15.56
N ILE A 95 -15.62 9.19 -14.60
CA ILE A 95 -16.94 8.57 -14.78
C ILE A 95 -17.80 9.40 -15.74
N LEU A 96 -17.71 10.73 -15.67
CA LEU A 96 -18.48 11.60 -16.56
C LEU A 96 -18.08 11.44 -18.03
N THR A 97 -16.83 11.05 -18.30
CA THR A 97 -16.34 10.77 -19.66
C THR A 97 -16.65 9.33 -20.12
N GLY A 98 -17.32 8.52 -19.30
CA GLY A 98 -17.63 7.11 -19.60
C GLY A 98 -16.39 6.22 -19.71
N SER A 99 -15.23 6.70 -19.27
CA SER A 99 -13.95 5.98 -19.38
C SER A 99 -13.75 4.98 -18.22
N CYS A 100 -14.62 5.03 -17.22
CA CYS A 100 -14.67 4.08 -16.14
C CYS A 100 -16.10 3.59 -15.89
N ILE A 101 -16.47 2.55 -16.64
CA ILE A 101 -17.67 1.73 -16.51
C ILE A 101 -17.29 0.26 -16.70
#